data_AF-A0A6L5FTL9-F1
#
_entry.id   AF-A0A6L5FTL9-F1
#
_cell.length_a   1.000
_cell.length_b   1.000
_cell.length_c   1.000
_cell.angle_alpha   90.00
_cell.angle_beta   90.00
_cell.angle_gamma   90.00
#
_symmetry.space_group_name_H-M   'P 1'
#
loop_
_entity.id
_entity.type
_entity.pdbx_description
1 polymer ?
#
loop_
_entity_poly.entity_id
_entity_poly.type
_entity_poly.pdbx_seq_one_letter_code
_entity_poly.pdbx_strand_id
1 'polypeptide(L)'
;MNKILILVLVVIAVVFAVGIAAGTTHDDDDGIDTEGSFVEDLKDSLLGETKNVPPGDIISNCREDDGLVLFNGQSCTARIGEGGYVRDLALQALSGSVRLSFLQKDQVTIRKDLAAGDDLTFQVFKEGGSLLTQCLDPAGCALAIIEDD
;
A
#
# COMPACT_ATOMS: atom_id res chain seq x y z
N MET A 1 9.30 33.03 -39.22
CA MET A 1 8.53 32.24 -38.24
C MET A 1 8.94 30.77 -38.20
N ASN A 2 9.10 30.06 -39.32
CA ASN A 2 9.51 28.64 -39.30
C ASN A 2 10.84 28.33 -38.60
N LYS A 3 11.82 29.24 -38.62
CA LYS A 3 13.15 29.00 -38.01
C LYS A 3 13.11 28.84 -36.49
N ILE A 4 12.20 29.55 -35.81
CA ILE A 4 12.05 29.47 -34.35
C ILE A 4 11.36 28.16 -33.96
N LEU A 5 10.35 27.75 -34.74
CA LEU A 5 9.60 26.52 -34.49
C LEU A 5 10.48 25.27 -34.70
N ILE A 6 11.36 25.29 -35.70
CA ILE A 6 12.37 24.24 -35.91
C ILE A 6 13.36 24.19 -34.74
N LEU A 7 13.79 25.34 -34.23
CA LEU A 7 14.73 25.40 -33.11
C LEU A 7 14.12 24.82 -31.83
N VAL A 8 12.86 25.14 -31.53
CA VAL A 8 12.12 24.56 -30.39
C VAL A 8 11.97 23.04 -30.52
N LEU A 9 11.61 22.54 -31.71
CA LEU A 9 11.50 21.11 -31.95
C LEU A 9 12.84 20.37 -31.78
N VAL A 10 13.95 20.98 -32.23
CA VAL A 10 15.28 20.40 -32.05
C VAL A 10 15.66 20.36 -30.58
N VAL A 11 15.37 21.42 -29.80
CA VAL A 11 15.65 21.43 -28.36
C VAL A 11 14.85 20.33 -27.64
N ILE A 12 13.56 20.18 -27.95
CA ILE A 12 12.72 19.12 -27.37
C ILE A 12 13.26 17.74 -27.75
N ALA A 13 13.63 17.51 -29.01
CA ALA A 13 14.18 16.25 -29.46
C ALA A 13 15.52 15.91 -28.80
N VAL A 14 16.39 16.91 -28.56
CA VAL A 14 17.67 16.72 -27.86
C VAL A 14 17.44 16.37 -26.39
N VAL A 15 16.50 17.04 -25.70
CA VAL A 15 16.17 16.72 -24.30
C VAL A 15 15.60 15.29 -24.19
N PHE A 16 14.73 14.89 -25.12
CA PHE A 16 14.20 13.53 -25.16
C PHE A 16 15.29 12.48 -25.44
N ALA A 17 16.19 12.74 -26.40
CA ALA A 17 17.26 11.81 -26.74
C ALA A 17 18.28 11.63 -25.59
N VAL A 18 18.62 12.71 -24.87
CA VAL A 18 19.49 12.63 -23.69
C VAL A 18 18.80 11.88 -22.54
N GLY A 19 17.50 12.08 -22.34
CA GLY A 19 16.72 11.33 -21.35
C GLY A 19 16.67 9.83 -21.64
N ILE A 20 16.51 9.44 -22.91
CA ILE A 20 16.49 8.02 -23.31
C ILE A 20 17.89 7.39 -23.20
N ALA A 21 18.96 8.11 -23.57
CA ALA A 21 20.33 7.59 -23.48
C ALA A 21 20.80 7.38 -22.03
N ALA A 22 20.32 8.18 -21.07
CA ALA A 22 20.55 7.96 -19.65
C ALA A 22 19.81 6.73 -19.10
N GLY A 23 18.72 6.29 -19.75
CA GLY A 23 17.92 5.13 -19.33
C GLY A 23 18.36 3.78 -19.91
N THR A 24 19.22 3.76 -20.93
CA THR A 24 19.58 2.51 -21.64
C THR A 24 21.02 2.04 -21.39
N THR A 25 21.72 2.60 -20.40
CA THR A 25 23.09 2.19 -20.06
C THR A 25 23.14 1.64 -18.64
N HIS A 26 22.36 0.59 -18.36
CA HIS A 26 22.56 -0.31 -17.23
C HIS A 26 22.10 -1.71 -17.68
N ASP A 27 22.90 -2.30 -18.58
CA ASP A 27 23.10 -3.75 -18.58
C ASP A 27 24.17 -4.03 -17.50
N ASP A 28 23.99 -5.15 -16.80
CA ASP A 28 24.80 -5.71 -15.72
C ASP A 28 24.40 -5.36 -14.27
N ASP A 29 23.86 -6.40 -13.61
CA ASP A 29 23.85 -6.73 -12.19
C ASP A 29 24.43 -5.70 -11.21
N ASP A 30 23.55 -5.02 -10.49
CA ASP A 30 23.54 -4.95 -9.02
C ASP A 30 22.25 -4.20 -8.62
N GLY A 31 21.53 -4.70 -7.62
CA GLY A 31 20.25 -4.14 -7.17
C GLY A 31 20.39 -2.67 -6.80
N ILE A 32 19.89 -1.78 -7.66
CA ILE A 32 19.87 -0.35 -7.36
C ILE A 32 18.58 -0.04 -6.61
N ASP A 33 18.70 0.10 -5.29
CA ASP A 33 17.80 0.82 -4.39
C ASP A 33 17.73 2.30 -4.79
N THR A 34 17.07 2.60 -5.91
CA THR A 34 16.61 3.96 -6.22
C THR A 34 15.20 3.87 -6.70
N GLU A 35 14.26 4.27 -5.84
CA GLU A 35 13.02 5.02 -6.12
C GLU A 35 11.97 4.76 -5.02
N GLY A 36 12.27 5.13 -3.78
CA GLY A 36 11.26 5.25 -2.70
C GLY A 36 10.82 6.71 -2.52
N SER A 37 11.74 7.57 -2.10
CA SER A 37 11.39 8.92 -1.61
C SER A 37 10.71 9.84 -2.63
N PHE A 38 11.20 10.00 -3.87
CA PHE A 38 10.64 11.05 -4.74
C PHE A 38 9.22 10.75 -5.23
N VAL A 39 8.90 9.48 -5.48
CA VAL A 39 7.55 9.06 -5.90
C VAL A 39 6.59 9.11 -4.72
N GLU A 40 7.06 8.73 -3.53
CA GLU A 40 6.30 8.85 -2.28
C GLU A 40 6.05 10.31 -1.91
N ASP A 41 7.06 11.18 -1.98
CA ASP A 41 6.96 12.62 -1.69
C ASP A 41 5.99 13.32 -2.65
N LEU A 42 5.97 12.94 -3.94
CA LEU A 42 5.05 13.53 -4.92
C LEU A 42 3.61 13.07 -4.68
N LYS A 43 3.43 11.80 -4.27
CA LYS A 43 2.13 11.22 -3.93
C LYS A 43 1.59 11.84 -2.64
N ASP A 44 2.44 12.06 -1.65
CA ASP A 44 2.08 12.66 -0.36
C ASP A 44 1.72 14.15 -0.53
N SER A 45 2.46 14.87 -1.38
CA SER A 45 2.17 16.25 -1.75
C SER A 45 0.85 16.41 -2.54
N LEU A 46 0.46 15.40 -3.33
CA LEU A 46 -0.78 15.42 -4.13
C LEU A 46 -2.02 14.94 -3.37
N LEU A 47 -1.86 14.03 -2.41
CA LEU A 47 -2.97 13.46 -1.64
C LEU A 47 -3.25 14.21 -0.33
N GLY A 48 -2.31 15.03 0.14
CA GLY A 48 -2.36 15.68 1.45
C GLY A 48 -2.15 14.65 2.57
N GLU A 49 -1.60 15.08 3.71
CA GLU A 49 -1.28 14.24 4.88
C GLU A 49 -2.30 13.10 5.06
N THR A 50 -1.94 11.88 4.66
CA THR A 50 -2.76 10.70 4.92
C THR A 50 -2.62 10.39 6.40
N LYS A 51 -3.77 10.25 7.08
CA LYS A 51 -3.76 9.85 8.50
C LYS A 51 -4.04 8.37 8.61
N ASN A 52 -3.50 7.75 9.65
CA ASN A 52 -3.78 6.36 9.96
C ASN A 52 -5.28 6.14 10.26
N VAL A 53 -5.77 4.94 9.92
CA VAL A 53 -7.09 4.48 10.35
C VAL A 53 -7.06 4.33 11.87
N PRO A 54 -7.88 5.10 12.62
CA PRO A 54 -7.86 5.01 14.07
C PRO A 54 -8.37 3.62 14.49
N PRO A 55 -7.80 3.02 15.55
CA PRO A 55 -8.22 1.69 15.98
C PRO A 55 -9.74 1.61 16.19
N GLY A 56 -10.37 2.64 16.76
CA GLY A 56 -11.82 2.69 16.99
C GLY A 56 -12.71 2.51 15.75
N ASP A 57 -12.19 2.78 14.55
CA ASP A 57 -12.95 2.65 13.29
C ASP A 57 -12.94 1.23 12.72
N ILE A 58 -12.18 0.31 13.34
CA ILE A 58 -12.06 -1.08 12.93
C ILE A 58 -12.96 -1.94 13.83
N ILE A 59 -14.10 -2.34 13.29
CA ILE A 59 -15.10 -3.15 13.99
C ILE A 59 -14.97 -4.59 13.52
N SER A 60 -14.55 -5.51 14.39
CA SER A 60 -14.43 -6.93 14.07
C SER A 60 -14.81 -7.82 15.26
N ASN A 61 -15.12 -9.07 14.97
CA ASN A 61 -15.41 -10.10 15.97
C ASN A 61 -14.16 -10.86 16.44
N CYS A 62 -12.99 -10.57 15.87
CA CYS A 62 -11.71 -11.19 16.21
C CYS A 62 -10.69 -10.19 16.77
N ARG A 63 -11.14 -8.98 17.07
CA ARG A 63 -10.29 -7.93 17.60
C ARG A 63 -10.06 -8.17 19.09
N GLU A 64 -8.81 -8.22 19.48
CA GLU A 64 -8.35 -8.24 20.87
C GLU A 64 -7.39 -7.08 21.06
N ASP A 65 -7.66 -6.23 22.04
CA ASP A 65 -6.90 -5.01 22.41
C ASP A 65 -6.34 -4.22 21.20
N ASP A 66 -5.12 -4.55 20.77
CA ASP A 66 -4.32 -3.83 19.77
C ASP A 66 -4.22 -4.54 18.40
N GLY A 67 -4.98 -5.62 18.18
CA GLY A 67 -4.87 -6.41 16.95
C GLY A 67 -6.03 -7.33 16.65
N LEU A 68 -5.84 -8.16 15.62
CA LEU A 68 -6.76 -9.20 15.16
C LEU A 68 -6.12 -10.57 15.45
N VAL A 69 -6.78 -11.38 16.26
CA VAL A 69 -6.32 -12.72 16.63
C VAL A 69 -7.20 -13.76 15.94
N LEU A 70 -6.60 -14.64 15.14
CA LEU A 70 -7.30 -15.64 14.35
C LEU A 70 -6.89 -17.06 14.76
N PHE A 71 -7.87 -17.91 15.01
CA PHE A 71 -7.63 -19.33 15.21
C PHE A 71 -7.49 -20.06 13.86
N ASN A 72 -6.82 -21.21 13.88
CA ASN A 72 -6.59 -22.05 12.70
C ASN A 72 -7.89 -22.29 11.89
N GLY A 73 -7.79 -22.04 10.57
CA GLY A 73 -8.87 -22.26 9.62
C GLY A 73 -10.02 -21.27 9.73
N GLN A 74 -9.94 -20.31 10.65
CA GLN A 74 -10.94 -19.27 10.78
C GLN A 74 -10.63 -18.09 9.86
N SER A 75 -11.71 -17.51 9.35
CA SER A 75 -11.69 -16.20 8.73
C SER A 75 -12.37 -15.20 9.65
N CYS A 76 -11.84 -13.98 9.67
CA CYS A 76 -12.44 -12.85 10.35
C CYS A 76 -12.71 -11.74 9.34
N THR A 77 -13.84 -11.07 9.51
CA THR A 77 -14.17 -9.88 8.74
C THR A 77 -14.17 -8.68 9.68
N ALA A 78 -13.29 -7.73 9.41
CA ALA A 78 -13.25 -6.43 10.06
C ALA A 78 -13.86 -5.38 9.14
N ARG A 79 -14.83 -4.61 9.62
CA ARG A 79 -15.38 -3.46 8.90
C ARG A 79 -14.59 -2.23 9.28
N ILE A 80 -14.13 -1.49 8.28
CA ILE A 80 -13.47 -0.20 8.47
C ILE A 80 -14.50 0.89 8.15
N GLY A 81 -14.75 1.76 9.13
CA GLY A 81 -15.72 2.85 9.03
C GLY A 81 -15.41 3.84 7.90
N GLU A 82 -16.42 4.62 7.51
CA GLU A 82 -16.26 5.74 6.57
C GLU A 82 -15.44 6.87 7.22
N GLY A 83 -14.76 7.68 6.41
CA GLY A 83 -13.94 8.81 6.84
C GLY A 83 -13.98 9.97 5.84
N GLY A 84 -13.59 11.17 6.30
CA GLY A 84 -13.62 12.38 5.44
C GLY A 84 -12.50 12.45 4.38
N TYR A 85 -11.45 11.63 4.54
CA TYR A 85 -10.21 11.65 3.78
C TYR A 85 -9.68 10.22 3.53
N VAL A 86 -8.70 10.09 2.64
CA VAL A 86 -7.98 8.82 2.42
C VAL A 86 -7.07 8.58 3.62
N ARG A 87 -7.06 7.34 4.10
CA ARG A 87 -6.33 6.93 5.30
C ARG A 87 -5.44 5.74 5.00
N ASP A 88 -4.35 5.60 5.74
CA ASP A 88 -3.51 4.42 5.65
C ASP A 88 -3.88 3.42 6.76
N LEU A 89 -3.94 2.15 6.40
CA LEU A 89 -4.02 1.05 7.35
C LEU A 89 -2.77 0.22 7.20
N ALA A 90 -1.97 0.21 8.25
CA ALA A 90 -0.79 -0.62 8.35
C ALA A 90 -1.07 -1.84 9.23
N LEU A 91 -0.71 -3.02 8.73
CA LEU A 91 -0.94 -4.30 9.36
C LEU A 91 0.36 -5.08 9.41
N GLN A 92 0.65 -5.73 10.53
CA GLN A 92 1.82 -6.60 10.68
C GLN A 92 1.41 -8.00 11.12
N ALA A 93 1.87 -9.02 10.41
CA ALA A 93 1.70 -10.40 10.84
C ALA A 93 2.68 -10.70 11.98
N LEU A 94 2.16 -10.85 13.21
CA LEU A 94 2.97 -11.18 14.37
C LEU A 94 3.31 -12.67 14.44
N SER A 95 2.39 -13.53 13.99
CA SER A 95 2.60 -14.98 13.97
C SER A 95 1.76 -15.68 12.90
N GLY A 96 2.27 -16.81 12.42
CA GLY A 96 1.62 -17.62 11.38
C GLY A 96 1.59 -16.92 10.02
N SER A 97 0.87 -17.52 9.07
CA SER A 97 0.62 -16.94 7.75
C SER A 97 -0.83 -16.50 7.63
N VAL A 98 -1.06 -15.23 7.29
CA VAL A 98 -2.39 -14.63 7.17
C VAL A 98 -2.64 -14.20 5.74
N ARG A 99 -3.76 -14.64 5.17
CA ARG A 99 -4.29 -14.07 3.92
C ARG A 99 -5.17 -12.88 4.23
N LEU A 100 -4.81 -11.73 3.68
CA LEU A 100 -5.56 -10.49 3.74
C LEU A 100 -6.29 -10.28 2.41
N SER A 101 -7.54 -9.85 2.49
CA SER A 101 -8.31 -9.36 1.34
C SER A 101 -9.09 -8.13 1.76
N PHE A 102 -8.80 -6.99 1.14
CA PHE A 102 -9.55 -5.76 1.39
C PHE A 102 -10.58 -5.55 0.29
N LEU A 103 -11.82 -5.34 0.68
CA LEU A 103 -12.95 -5.05 -0.20
C LEU A 103 -13.38 -3.61 -0.01
N GLN A 104 -13.44 -2.87 -1.11
CA GLN A 104 -14.03 -1.54 -1.16
C GLN A 104 -15.17 -1.52 -2.17
N LYS A 105 -16.37 -1.09 -1.72
CA LYS A 105 -17.61 -1.13 -2.52
C LYS A 105 -17.80 -2.49 -3.21
N ASP A 106 -17.60 -3.56 -2.45
CA ASP A 106 -17.71 -4.95 -2.90
C ASP A 106 -16.71 -5.39 -3.99
N GLN A 107 -15.68 -4.58 -4.27
CA GLN A 107 -14.56 -4.96 -5.13
C GLN A 107 -13.32 -5.26 -4.30
N VAL A 108 -12.67 -6.39 -4.59
CA VAL A 108 -11.38 -6.74 -3.97
C VAL A 108 -10.33 -5.80 -4.54
N THR A 109 -9.79 -4.91 -3.71
CA THR A 109 -8.72 -3.98 -4.10
C THR A 109 -7.35 -4.48 -3.68
N ILE A 110 -7.30 -5.34 -2.66
CA ILE A 110 -6.05 -5.91 -2.14
C ILE A 110 -6.27 -7.39 -1.86
N ARG A 111 -5.29 -8.20 -2.25
CA ARG A 111 -5.19 -9.60 -1.87
C ARG A 111 -3.72 -9.94 -1.68
N LYS A 112 -3.30 -10.19 -0.44
CA LYS A 112 -1.91 -10.48 -0.10
C LYS A 112 -1.84 -11.51 1.01
N ASP A 113 -0.83 -12.38 0.94
CA ASP A 113 -0.51 -13.30 2.02
C ASP A 113 0.70 -12.71 2.78
N LEU A 114 0.60 -12.62 4.10
CA LEU A 114 1.67 -12.16 4.99
C LEU A 114 2.17 -13.33 5.83
N ALA A 115 3.48 -13.54 5.88
CA ALA A 115 4.12 -14.41 6.83
C ALA A 115 4.50 -13.65 8.11
N ALA A 116 4.80 -14.37 9.19
CA ALA A 116 5.23 -13.75 10.44
C ALA A 116 6.45 -12.84 10.23
N GLY A 117 6.36 -11.59 10.67
CA GLY A 117 7.34 -10.54 10.45
C GLY A 117 7.03 -9.62 9.27
N ASP A 118 6.16 -10.03 8.35
CA ASP A 118 5.77 -9.21 7.20
C ASP A 118 4.76 -8.13 7.60
N ASP A 119 4.86 -6.99 6.93
CA ASP A 119 3.95 -5.87 7.04
C ASP A 119 3.27 -5.53 5.70
N LEU A 120 2.15 -4.82 5.82
CA LEU A 120 1.40 -4.27 4.71
C LEU A 120 0.72 -2.98 5.12
N THR A 121 1.14 -1.89 4.49
CA THR A 121 0.42 -0.61 4.53
C THR A 121 -0.38 -0.42 3.25
N PHE A 122 -1.63 -0.01 3.39
CA PHE A 122 -2.48 0.30 2.24
C PHE A 122 -3.53 1.37 2.51
N GLN A 123 -4.00 1.99 1.42
CA GLN A 123 -4.95 3.08 1.47
C GLN A 123 -6.41 2.60 1.60
N VAL A 124 -7.08 3.11 2.61
CA VAL A 124 -8.52 3.06 2.83
C VAL A 124 -9.12 4.39 2.37
N PHE A 125 -9.87 4.37 1.28
CA PHE A 125 -10.58 5.55 0.81
C PHE A 125 -11.75 5.94 1.72
N LYS A 126 -12.32 7.12 1.46
CA LYS A 126 -13.38 7.76 2.27
C LYS A 126 -14.55 6.85 2.62
N GLU A 127 -14.94 5.97 1.72
CA GLU A 127 -16.10 5.10 1.94
C GLU A 127 -15.80 3.88 2.84
N GLY A 128 -14.58 3.79 3.37
CA GLY A 128 -14.14 2.65 4.18
C GLY A 128 -14.02 1.37 3.35
N GLY A 129 -14.29 0.25 4.01
CA GLY A 129 -14.28 -1.07 3.38
C GLY A 129 -14.38 -2.22 4.38
N SER A 130 -14.16 -3.44 3.88
CA SER A 130 -14.13 -4.66 4.69
C SER A 130 -12.80 -5.37 4.51
N LEU A 131 -12.08 -5.58 5.61
CA LEU A 131 -10.87 -6.38 5.66
C LEU A 131 -11.24 -7.81 6.04
N LEU A 132 -11.05 -8.73 5.11
CA LEU A 132 -11.16 -10.17 5.35
C LEU A 132 -9.77 -10.70 5.65
N THR A 133 -9.63 -11.35 6.78
CA THR A 133 -8.41 -12.00 7.22
C THR A 133 -8.67 -13.49 7.35
N GLN A 134 -7.75 -14.32 6.89
CA GLN A 134 -7.85 -15.77 6.99
C GLN A 134 -6.53 -16.33 7.48
N CYS A 135 -6.56 -17.07 8.58
CA CYS A 135 -5.39 -17.77 9.07
C CYS A 135 -5.11 -19.01 8.21
N LEU A 136 -3.91 -19.09 7.64
CA LEU A 136 -3.44 -20.21 6.83
C LEU A 136 -2.62 -21.21 7.66
N ASP A 137 -2.17 -20.79 8.85
CA ASP A 137 -1.30 -21.59 9.71
C ASP A 137 -2.09 -22.48 10.68
N PRO A 138 -1.70 -23.75 10.85
CA PRO A 138 -2.38 -24.64 11.77
C PRO A 138 -2.21 -24.32 13.26
N ALA A 139 -1.19 -23.54 13.64
CA ALA A 139 -0.95 -23.12 15.02
C ALA A 139 -1.76 -21.89 15.45
N GLY A 140 -2.46 -21.24 14.50
CA GLY A 140 -3.11 -19.95 14.71
C GLY A 140 -2.28 -18.78 14.20
N CYS A 141 -2.91 -17.61 14.09
CA CYS A 141 -2.30 -16.41 13.53
C CYS A 141 -2.63 -15.18 14.35
N ALA A 142 -1.69 -14.25 14.41
CA ALA A 142 -1.87 -12.95 15.05
C ALA A 142 -1.47 -11.84 14.07
N LEU A 143 -2.31 -10.82 13.97
CA LEU A 143 -2.12 -9.67 13.10
C LEU A 143 -2.29 -8.39 13.92
N ALA A 144 -1.24 -7.58 14.03
CA ALA A 144 -1.30 -6.27 14.67
C ALA A 144 -1.78 -5.21 13.69
N ILE A 145 -2.46 -4.19 14.22
CA ILE A 145 -2.65 -2.92 13.53
C ILE A 145 -1.56 -2.00 14.04
N ILE A 146 -0.67 -1.57 13.15
CA ILE A 146 0.45 -0.70 13.51
C ILE A 146 0.11 0.75 13.13
N GLU A 147 0.51 1.69 13.97
CA GLU A 147 0.48 3.12 13.64
C GLU A 147 1.85 3.45 13.02
N ASP A 148 1.87 3.85 11.74
CA ASP A 148 3.06 4.47 11.16
C ASP A 148 3.18 5.86 11.79
N ASP A 149 4.20 6.06 12.64
CA ASP A 149 4.54 7.33 13.31
C ASP A 149 5.37 8.24 12.40
#